data_AF-Q0N4Q4-F1
#
_entry.id   AF-Q0N4Q4-F1
#
_cell.length_a   1.000
_cell.length_b   1.000
_cell.length_c   1.000
_cell.angle_alpha   90.00
_cell.angle_beta   90.00
_cell.angle_gamma   90.00
#
_symmetry.space_group_name_H-M   'P 1'
#
loop_
_entity.id
_entity.type
_entity.pdbx_description
1 polymer ?
#
loop_
_entity_poly.entity_id
_entity_poly.type
_entity_poly.pdbx_seq_one_letter_code
_entity_poly.pdbx_strand_id
1 'polypeptide(L)' 'MLLLTLIFLPFFGSVSAGLFGFYIGRKGSVFITTLTTFLSCCLSLIIIRDSILYKYEYIIYISDWINSG' A
#
# COMPACT_ATOMS: atom_id res chain seq x y z
N MET A 1 -6.39 11.04 2.25
CA MET A 1 -7.01 9.73 1.90
C MET A 1 -6.12 8.89 0.99
N LEU A 2 -5.55 9.44 -0.09
CA LEU A 2 -4.65 8.72 -1.03
C LEU A 2 -3.47 7.97 -0.39
N LEU A 3 -2.85 8.55 0.64
CA LEU A 3 -1.72 7.93 1.33
C LEU A 3 -2.08 6.66 2.11
N LEU A 4 -3.28 6.56 2.69
CA LEU A 4 -3.73 5.32 3.34
C LEU A 4 -3.87 4.22 2.29
N THR A 5 -4.45 4.55 1.13
CA THR A 5 -4.56 3.64 -0.01
C THR A 5 -3.20 3.13 -0.47
N LEU A 6 -2.18 3.99 -0.48
CA LEU A 6 -0.81 3.61 -0.83
C LEU A 6 -0.24 2.56 0.14
N ILE A 7 -0.51 2.70 1.44
CA ILE A 7 -0.04 1.74 2.46
C ILE A 7 -0.85 0.44 2.41
N PHE A 8 -2.17 0.52 2.25
CA PHE A 8 -3.06 -0.62 2.33
C PHE A 8 -3.09 -1.49 1.05
N LEU A 9 -2.77 -0.96 -0.12
CA LEU A 9 -2.73 -1.74 -1.36
C LEU A 9 -1.73 -2.93 -1.32
N PRO A 10 -0.44 -2.72 -1.04
CA PRO A 10 0.52 -3.81 -0.97
C PRO A 10 0.26 -4.72 0.23
N PHE A 11 -0.26 -4.17 1.34
CA PHE A 11 -0.70 -4.94 2.49
C PHE A 11 -1.85 -5.90 2.12
N PHE A 12 -2.85 -5.42 1.38
CA PHE A 12 -3.94 -6.27 0.91
C PHE A 12 -3.43 -7.36 -0.05
N GLY A 13 -2.46 -7.01 -0.90
CA GLY A 13 -1.77 -7.97 -1.76
C GLY A 13 -1.06 -9.08 -0.97
N SER A 14 -0.33 -8.73 0.08
CA SER A 14 0.39 -9.70 0.92
C SER A 14 -0.56 -10.57 1.75
N VAL A 15 -1.62 -10.00 2.33
CA VAL A 15 -2.66 -10.74 3.06
C VAL A 15 -3.38 -11.71 2.12
N SER A 16 -3.76 -11.26 0.93
CA SER A 16 -4.46 -12.09 -0.06
C SER A 16 -3.58 -13.25 -0.55
N ALA A 17 -2.34 -12.97 -0.95
CA ALA A 17 -1.43 -13.99 -1.46
C ALA A 17 -0.88 -14.92 -0.37
N GLY A 18 -0.74 -14.41 0.87
CA GLY A 18 -0.23 -15.16 2.01
C GLY A 18 -1.27 -16.10 2.63
N LEU A 19 -2.48 -15.60 2.92
CA LEU A 19 -3.55 -16.41 3.53
C LEU A 19 -4.25 -17.32 2.52
N PHE A 20 -4.46 -16.85 1.28
CA PHE A 20 -5.20 -17.59 0.26
C PHE A 20 -4.31 -18.19 -0.83
N GLY A 21 -2.98 -18.24 -0.61
CA GLY A 21 -2.02 -18.74 -1.60
C GLY A 21 -2.26 -20.18 -2.04
N PHE A 22 -2.85 -21.02 -1.18
CA PHE A 22 -3.27 -22.37 -1.55
C PHE A 22 -4.40 -22.40 -2.58
N TYR A 23 -5.39 -21.51 -2.44
CA TYR A 23 -6.55 -21.45 -3.35
C TYR A 23 -6.22 -20.77 -4.69
N ILE A 24 -5.35 -19.76 -4.65
CA ILE A 24 -4.97 -18.94 -5.81
C ILE A 24 -3.87 -19.63 -6.63
N GLY A 25 -3.06 -20.46 -5.98
CA GLY A 25 -1.89 -21.10 -6.57
C GLY A 25 -0.71 -20.14 -6.76
N ARG A 26 0.49 -20.73 -6.93
CA ARG A 26 1.77 -19.98 -6.96
C ARG A 26 1.80 -18.84 -7.98
N LYS A 27 1.31 -19.08 -9.20
CA LYS A 27 1.34 -18.05 -10.27
C LYS A 27 0.36 -16.90 -9.98
N GLY A 28 -0.84 -17.20 -9.48
CA GLY A 28 -1.82 -16.18 -9.12
C GLY A 28 -1.34 -15.33 -7.94
N SER A 29 -0.73 -15.93 -6.91
CA SER A 29 -0.17 -15.19 -5.76
C SER A 29 0.92 -14.21 -6.19
N VAL A 30 1.77 -14.59 -7.15
CA VAL A 30 2.78 -13.69 -7.72
C VAL A 30 2.11 -12.54 -8.46
N PHE A 31 1.11 -12.82 -9.29
CA PHE A 31 0.40 -11.79 -10.05
C PHE A 31 -0.30 -10.76 -9.13
N ILE A 32 -0.96 -11.22 -8.07
CA ILE A 32 -1.66 -10.35 -7.12
C ILE A 32 -0.69 -9.42 -6.39
N THR A 33 0.42 -9.97 -5.88
CA THR A 33 1.42 -9.19 -5.13
C THR A 33 2.16 -8.20 -6.02
N THR A 34 2.54 -8.60 -7.24
CA THR A 34 3.18 -7.68 -8.19
C THR A 34 2.22 -6.59 -8.67
N LEU A 35 0.97 -6.91 -8.99
CA LEU A 35 -0.01 -5.93 -9.46
C LEU A 35 -0.37 -4.90 -8.38
N THR A 36 -0.61 -5.35 -7.15
CA THR A 36 -0.90 -4.46 -6.01
C THR A 36 0.28 -3.54 -5.69
N THR A 37 1.51 -4.07 -5.72
CA THR A 37 2.73 -3.27 -5.53
C THR A 37 2.95 -2.28 -6.68
N PHE A 38 2.70 -2.70 -7.92
CA PHE A 38 2.83 -1.83 -9.10
C PHE A 38 1.84 -0.66 -9.06
N LEU A 39 0.57 -0.92 -8.73
CA LEU A 39 -0.43 0.13 -8.55
C LEU A 39 -0.04 1.10 -7.43
N SER A 40 0.52 0.59 -6.32
CA SER A 40 1.06 1.43 -5.24
C SER A 40 2.21 2.31 -5.71
N CYS A 41 3.07 1.81 -6.59
CA CYS A 41 4.16 2.58 -7.19
C CYS A 41 3.61 3.72 -8.07
N CYS A 42 2.63 3.45 -8.93
CA CYS A 42 1.99 4.48 -9.75
C CYS A 42 1.36 5.59 -8.89
N LEU A 43 0.66 5.24 -7.81
CA LEU A 43 0.09 6.22 -6.88
C LEU A 43 1.17 7.04 -6.17
N SER A 44 2.30 6.42 -5.81
CA SER A 44 3.44 7.11 -5.19
C SER A 44 3.99 8.21 -6.11
N LEU A 45 4.13 7.93 -7.41
CA LEU A 45 4.62 8.92 -8.39
C LEU A 45 3.70 10.14 -8.50
N ILE A 46 2.38 9.94 -8.43
CA ILE A 46 1.41 11.03 -8.45
C ILE A 46 1.57 11.92 -7.22
N ILE A 47 1.70 11.32 -6.02
CA ILE A 47 1.85 12.06 -4.76
C ILE A 47 3.17 12.84 -4.74
N ILE A 48 4.26 12.24 -5.24
CA ILE A 48 5.55 12.92 -5.35
C ILE A 48 5.44 14.13 -6.28
N ARG A 49 4.78 13.99 -7.44
CA ARG A 49 4.53 15.09 -8.37
C ARG A 49 3.78 16.24 -7.69
N ASP A 50 2.74 15.92 -6.93
CA ASP A 50 1.93 16.92 -6.23
C ASP A 50 2.71 17.57 -5.08
N SER A 51 3.51 16.81 -4.34
CA SER A 51 4.40 17.36 -3.30
C SER A 51 5.38 18.38 -3.88
N ILE A 52 5.97 18.10 -5.04
CA ILE A 52 6.91 19.02 -5.71
C ILE A 52 6.21 20.29 -6.19
N LEU A 53 5.03 20.16 -6.83
CA LEU A 53 4.32 21.30 -7.42
C LEU A 53 3.70 22.23 -6.37
N TYR A 54 3.11 21.66 -5.34
CA TYR A 54 2.32 22.41 -4.36
C TYR A 54 3.04 22.60 -3.02
N LYS A 55 4.27 22.10 -2.88
CA LYS A 55 5.07 22.14 -1.63
C LYS A 55 4.32 21.56 -0.43
N TYR A 56 3.49 20.55 -0.66
CA TYR A 56 2.74 19.90 0.41
C TYR A 56 3.65 18.99 1.23
N GLU A 57 3.59 19.15 2.54
CA GLU A 57 4.09 18.19 3.52
C GLU A 57 2.97 17.23 3.90
N TYR A 58 3.15 15.95 3.56
CA TYR A 58 2.17 14.92 3.87
C TYR A 58 2.53 14.25 5.19
N ILE A 59 1.81 14.59 6.26
CA ILE A 59 1.90 13.92 7.57
C ILE A 59 0.55 13.28 7.85
N ILE A 60 0.56 11.99 8.20
CA ILE A 60 -0.64 11.26 8.59
C ILE A 60 -0.46 10.69 9.96
N TYR A 61 -1.36 11.07 10.84
CA TYR A 61 -1.56 10.42 12.11
C TYR A 61 -2.47 9.21 11.91
N ILE A 62 -1.96 8.02 12.23
CA ILE A 62 -2.64 6.74 12.00
C ILE A 62 -3.41 6.33 13.25
N SER A 63 -2.70 6.10 14.34
CA SER A 63 -3.20 5.90 15.70
C SER A 63 -2.02 5.94 16.66
N ASP A 64 -2.29 6.12 17.96
CA ASP A 64 -1.30 5.78 18.98
C ASP A 64 -1.00 4.28 18.91
N TRP A 65 0.28 3.92 19.04
CA TRP A 65 0.74 2.54 18.86
C TRP A 65 0.39 1.67 20.08
N ILE A 66 0.97 1.99 21.24
CA ILE A 66 0.72 1.34 22.52
C ILE A 66 0.69 2.43 23.58
N ASN A 67 -0.38 2.48 24.36
CA ASN A 67 -0.45 3.27 25.59
C ASN A 67 -0.12 2.33 26.75
N SER A 68 1.14 2.34 27.17
CA SER A 68 1.64 1.45 28.23
C SER A 68 1.37 1.94 29.65
N GLY A 69 0.78 3.13 29.82
CA GLY A 69 0.72 3.82 31.11
C GLY A 69 2.02 4.49 31.50
#